data_AF-A0A7Z8LBD0-F1
#
_entry.id   AF-A0A7Z8LBD0-F1
#
_cell.length_a   1.000
_cell.length_b   1.000
_cell.length_c   1.000
_cell.angle_alpha   90.00
_cell.angle_beta   90.00
_cell.angle_gamma   90.00
#
_symmetry.space_group_name_H-M   'P 1'
#
loop_
_entity.id
_entity.type
_entity.pdbx_description
1 polymer ?
#
loop_
_entity_poly.entity_id
_entity_poly.type
_entity_poly.pdbx_seq_one_letter_code
_entity_poly.pdbx_strand_id
1 'polypeptide(L)'
;MKQITALVFALVFPAASLATEAEEMPADTQDVEEVLPDDIETDGDEATLDEIEAEAERDPNALQFLDAREVDVRDFIWTERIIVVMADTPDDPQFNRQLDALRDRESEFVARDAVVIFDANPDDSSPLRQVMRPRGFMTAIIDKDGEVKARRPAVRSGRELMAVIDRFPTRRQEVLDRSPSGR
;
A
#
# COMPACT_ATOMS: atom_id res chain seq x y z
N MET A 1 -7.67 -26.92 -29.39
CA MET A 1 -6.44 -27.70 -29.15
C MET A 1 -5.48 -26.87 -28.31
N LYS A 2 -5.10 -27.43 -27.15
CA LYS A 2 -3.96 -27.08 -26.27
C LYS A 2 -3.97 -25.71 -25.56
N GLN A 3 -3.61 -25.57 -24.28
CA GLN A 3 -3.47 -26.45 -23.10
C GLN A 3 -3.44 -25.45 -21.92
N ILE A 4 -4.11 -25.79 -20.83
CA ILE A 4 -4.11 -25.08 -19.55
C ILE A 4 -2.92 -25.61 -18.75
N THR A 5 -2.14 -24.75 -18.10
CA THR A 5 -1.08 -25.20 -17.18
C THR A 5 -1.26 -24.52 -15.83
N ALA A 6 -1.77 -25.32 -14.89
CA ALA A 6 -1.79 -25.07 -13.47
C ALA A 6 -0.51 -25.65 -12.84
N LEU A 7 0.04 -24.99 -11.82
CA LEU A 7 1.14 -25.48 -10.98
C LEU A 7 0.86 -24.92 -9.56
N VAL A 8 0.11 -25.63 -8.72
CA VAL A 8 0.50 -26.71 -7.78
C VAL A 8 1.51 -26.24 -6.72
N PHE A 9 0.95 -25.95 -5.56
CA PHE A 9 1.55 -25.74 -4.24
C PHE A 9 2.13 -27.08 -3.74
N ALA A 10 3.38 -27.11 -3.29
CA ALA A 10 3.97 -28.29 -2.64
C ALA A 10 4.64 -27.88 -1.32
N LEU A 11 3.97 -28.29 -0.25
CA LEU A 11 4.34 -28.17 1.15
C LEU A 11 5.04 -29.49 1.53
N VAL A 12 6.29 -29.45 2.01
CA VAL A 12 7.01 -30.66 2.47
C VAL A 12 7.78 -30.35 3.75
N PHE A 13 7.26 -30.90 4.85
CA PHE A 13 7.99 -31.34 6.04
C PHE A 13 7.74 -32.86 6.11
N PRO A 14 8.71 -33.74 6.46
CA PRO A 14 8.87 -34.04 7.89
C PRO A 14 10.26 -34.56 8.38
N ALA A 15 10.47 -34.37 9.67
CA ALA A 15 10.96 -35.29 10.71
C ALA A 15 12.14 -36.26 10.41
N ALA A 16 13.26 -36.01 11.09
CA ALA A 16 14.26 -37.02 11.40
C ALA A 16 14.28 -37.28 12.91
N SER A 17 13.88 -38.48 13.32
CA SER A 17 14.10 -39.04 14.66
C SER A 17 14.27 -40.55 14.50
N LEU A 18 15.48 -41.05 14.74
CA LEU A 18 15.75 -42.45 15.04
C LEU A 18 17.05 -42.53 15.85
N ALA A 19 16.90 -43.14 17.03
CA ALA A 19 17.90 -43.37 18.04
C ALA A 19 18.95 -44.41 17.63
N THR A 20 20.13 -44.32 18.23
CA THR A 20 21.03 -45.45 18.46
C THR A 20 21.79 -45.21 19.75
N GLU A 21 21.99 -46.31 20.45
CA GLU A 21 22.20 -46.49 21.88
C GLU A 21 23.63 -46.98 22.16
N ALA A 22 24.07 -46.75 23.40
CA ALA A 22 25.06 -47.49 24.20
C ALA A 22 26.58 -47.15 24.15
N GLU A 23 27.15 -47.39 25.34
CA GLU A 23 28.55 -47.39 25.81
C GLU A 23 29.13 -46.03 26.27
N GLU A 24 29.79 -45.87 27.42
CA GLU A 24 30.02 -46.65 28.64
C GLU A 24 30.67 -45.64 29.63
N MET A 25 30.36 -45.70 30.92
CA MET A 25 31.05 -44.95 32.01
C MET A 25 32.47 -45.52 32.24
N PRO A 26 33.47 -44.81 32.85
CA PRO A 26 33.29 -44.05 34.08
C PRO A 26 34.22 -42.84 34.39
N ALA A 27 33.72 -42.03 35.33
CA ALA A 27 34.43 -41.27 36.38
C ALA A 27 35.76 -40.57 36.05
N ASP A 28 35.70 -39.24 35.94
CA ASP A 28 36.68 -38.39 36.61
C ASP A 28 36.01 -37.14 37.18
N THR A 29 36.48 -36.76 38.36
CA THR A 29 36.04 -35.64 39.17
C THR A 29 36.89 -34.45 38.79
N GLN A 30 36.31 -33.34 38.32
CA GLN A 30 36.68 -31.98 38.75
C GLN A 30 35.97 -30.86 37.97
N ASP A 31 35.72 -29.81 38.75
CA ASP A 31 35.57 -28.40 38.37
C ASP A 31 34.22 -27.92 37.81
N VAL A 32 33.45 -27.42 38.77
CA VAL A 32 32.38 -26.44 38.62
C VAL A 32 33.00 -25.14 38.12
N GLU A 33 32.70 -24.74 36.88
CA GLU A 33 32.85 -23.35 36.45
C GLU A 33 31.46 -22.81 36.08
N GLU A 34 30.95 -21.99 36.98
CA GLU A 34 29.75 -21.19 36.85
C GLU A 34 30.00 -20.10 35.79
N VAL A 35 29.67 -20.41 34.54
CA VAL A 35 29.66 -19.42 33.46
C VAL A 35 28.28 -18.77 33.45
N LEU A 36 28.19 -17.55 34.00
CA LEU A 36 27.10 -16.63 33.71
C LEU A 36 27.06 -16.37 32.19
N PRO A 37 25.91 -16.54 31.52
CA PRO A 37 25.65 -15.79 30.31
C PRO A 37 25.11 -14.41 30.72
N ASP A 38 26.01 -13.46 30.93
CA ASP A 38 25.70 -12.07 30.56
C ASP A 38 25.63 -12.01 29.03
N ASP A 39 24.78 -11.13 28.52
CA ASP A 39 24.56 -10.81 27.10
C ASP A 39 23.47 -11.62 26.39
N ILE A 40 22.23 -11.52 26.90
CA ILE A 40 21.07 -11.42 26.00
C ILE A 40 21.00 -9.96 25.54
N GLU A 41 21.70 -9.61 24.46
CA GLU A 41 21.34 -8.44 23.66
C GLU A 41 19.96 -8.69 23.06
N THR A 42 18.94 -8.33 23.85
CA THR A 42 17.60 -8.06 23.32
C THR A 42 17.73 -6.75 22.57
N ASP A 43 18.07 -6.83 21.29
CA ASP A 43 17.84 -5.73 20.33
C ASP A 43 16.32 -5.59 20.22
N GLY A 44 15.76 -4.91 21.22
CA GLY A 44 14.40 -4.45 21.20
C GLY A 44 14.34 -3.38 20.13
N ASP A 45 13.70 -3.72 19.01
CA ASP A 45 12.91 -2.78 18.24
C ASP A 45 11.88 -2.16 19.21
N GLU A 46 12.33 -1.22 20.03
CA GLU A 46 11.48 -0.23 20.66
C GLU A 46 11.01 0.67 19.53
N ALA A 47 10.03 0.19 18.76
CA ALA A 47 9.17 1.06 17.98
C ALA A 47 8.68 2.13 18.96
N THR A 48 9.18 3.35 18.76
CA THR A 48 8.88 4.51 19.58
C THR A 48 7.37 4.60 19.73
N LEU A 49 6.84 4.79 20.93
CA LEU A 49 5.39 4.93 21.16
C LEU A 49 4.78 6.03 20.25
N ASP A 50 5.58 7.02 19.91
CA ASP A 50 5.25 8.10 18.96
C ASP A 50 5.00 7.59 17.51
N GLU A 51 5.65 6.52 17.08
CA GLU A 51 5.50 5.93 15.74
C GLU A 51 4.23 5.07 15.64
N ILE A 52 3.83 4.44 16.74
CA ILE A 52 2.58 3.67 16.84
C ILE A 52 1.36 4.60 16.92
N GLU A 53 1.49 5.78 17.55
CA GLU A 53 0.41 6.78 17.59
C GLU A 53 0.17 7.46 16.24
N ALA A 54 1.22 7.70 15.44
CA ALA A 54 1.10 8.28 14.11
C ALA A 54 0.30 7.41 13.12
N GLU A 55 0.28 6.09 13.31
CA GLU A 55 -0.51 5.18 12.48
C GLU A 55 -2.01 5.18 12.84
N ALA A 56 -2.36 5.59 14.05
CA ALA A 56 -3.70 5.46 14.63
C ALA A 56 -4.59 6.72 14.49
N GLU A 57 -4.04 7.88 14.13
CA GLU A 57 -4.80 9.13 13.93
C GLU A 57 -5.33 9.33 12.49
N ARG A 58 -5.46 8.28 11.67
CA ARG A 58 -6.13 8.41 10.37
C ARG A 58 -7.63 8.52 10.58
N ASP A 59 -8.21 9.71 10.35
CA ASP A 59 -9.67 9.85 10.27
C ASP A 59 -10.18 9.04 9.07
N PRO A 60 -10.92 7.93 9.28
CA PRO A 60 -11.41 7.09 8.20
C PRO A 60 -12.44 7.81 7.31
N ASN A 61 -12.91 8.99 7.72
CA ASN A 61 -13.87 9.79 6.97
C ASN A 61 -13.25 10.98 6.23
N ALA A 62 -11.94 11.21 6.33
CA ALA A 62 -11.23 12.28 5.64
C ALA A 62 -10.56 11.77 4.36
N LEU A 63 -10.54 12.62 3.31
CA LEU A 63 -9.78 12.30 2.10
C LEU A 63 -8.29 12.43 2.40
N GLN A 64 -7.55 11.35 2.23
CA GLN A 64 -6.11 11.36 2.47
C GLN A 64 -5.36 11.95 1.28
N PHE A 65 -4.35 12.77 1.58
CA PHE A 65 -3.39 13.33 0.64
C PHE A 65 -2.00 12.87 1.05
N LEU A 66 -1.41 11.98 0.25
CA LEU A 66 -0.17 11.30 0.56
C LEU A 66 0.90 11.67 -0.46
N ASP A 67 2.13 11.89 0.01
CA ASP A 67 3.27 12.11 -0.87
C ASP A 67 3.74 10.76 -1.43
N ALA A 68 3.91 10.66 -2.75
CA ALA A 68 4.35 9.45 -3.43
C ALA A 68 5.76 8.96 -3.01
N ARG A 69 6.52 9.80 -2.29
CA ARG A 69 7.83 9.44 -1.72
C ARG A 69 7.72 8.66 -0.42
N GLU A 70 6.58 8.75 0.26
CA GLU A 70 6.37 8.20 1.60
C GLU A 70 5.50 6.94 1.59
N VAL A 71 4.93 6.56 0.43
CA VAL A 71 3.97 5.46 0.33
C VAL A 71 4.23 4.55 -0.88
N ASP A 72 3.91 3.27 -0.75
CA ASP A 72 3.84 2.36 -1.90
C ASP A 72 2.40 2.32 -2.44
N VAL A 73 2.25 2.67 -3.72
CA VAL A 73 0.99 2.63 -4.47
C VAL A 73 0.34 1.23 -4.43
N ARG A 74 1.16 0.18 -4.26
CA ARG A 74 0.70 -1.22 -4.20
C ARG A 74 -0.15 -1.53 -2.99
N ASP A 75 0.03 -0.80 -1.89
CA ASP A 75 -0.70 -1.02 -0.63
C ASP A 75 -2.18 -0.67 -0.74
N PHE A 76 -2.53 0.14 -1.74
CA PHE A 76 -3.87 0.61 -2.01
C PHE A 76 -4.64 -0.27 -2.99
N ILE A 77 -3.97 -1.21 -3.67
CA ILE A 77 -4.62 -2.13 -4.61
C ILE A 77 -5.62 -3.00 -3.82
N TRP A 78 -6.79 -3.22 -4.40
CA TRP A 78 -7.97 -3.89 -3.82
C TRP A 78 -8.70 -3.14 -2.71
N THR A 79 -8.07 -2.15 -2.09
CA THR A 79 -8.64 -1.38 -0.97
C THR A 79 -9.23 -0.06 -1.44
N GLU A 80 -8.44 0.77 -2.13
CA GLU A 80 -8.75 2.16 -2.44
C GLU A 80 -8.45 2.52 -3.90
N ARG A 81 -9.13 3.55 -4.40
CA ARG A 81 -8.90 4.13 -5.72
C ARG A 81 -7.93 5.29 -5.60
N ILE A 82 -6.86 5.24 -6.37
CA ILE A 82 -5.79 6.22 -6.26
C ILE A 82 -6.02 7.31 -7.30
N ILE A 83 -6.20 8.54 -6.83
CA ILE A 83 -6.17 9.74 -7.65
C ILE A 83 -4.73 10.25 -7.60
N VAL A 84 -4.04 10.09 -8.72
CA VAL A 84 -2.67 10.56 -8.89
C VAL A 84 -2.68 12.01 -9.34
N VAL A 85 -1.89 12.86 -8.70
CA VAL A 85 -1.65 14.26 -9.11
C VAL A 85 -0.15 14.51 -9.16
N MET A 86 0.40 14.76 -10.34
CA MET A 86 1.84 15.00 -10.51
C MET A 86 2.12 16.36 -11.13
N ALA A 87 3.27 16.94 -10.76
CA ALA A 87 3.80 18.18 -11.32
C ALA A 87 5.34 18.21 -11.27
N ASP A 88 5.95 19.21 -11.90
CA ASP A 88 7.41 19.39 -11.88
C ASP A 88 7.89 20.25 -10.70
N THR A 89 6.98 20.94 -10.01
CA THR A 89 7.27 21.76 -8.84
C THR A 89 6.02 21.90 -7.96
N PRO A 90 6.16 21.98 -6.62
CA PRO A 90 5.04 22.27 -5.73
C PRO A 90 4.39 23.64 -5.98
N ASP A 91 5.12 24.58 -6.59
CA ASP A 91 4.62 25.91 -6.93
C ASP A 91 3.78 25.95 -8.22
N ASP A 92 3.55 24.81 -8.89
CA ASP A 92 2.77 24.75 -10.13
C ASP A 92 1.29 25.16 -9.86
N PRO A 93 0.75 26.19 -10.54
CA PRO A 93 -0.65 26.59 -10.36
C PRO A 93 -1.68 25.51 -10.76
N GLN A 94 -1.32 24.57 -11.63
CA GLN A 94 -2.17 23.44 -11.98
C GLN A 94 -2.21 22.40 -10.86
N PHE A 95 -1.07 22.14 -10.23
CA PHE A 95 -0.95 21.24 -9.10
C PHE A 95 -1.84 21.70 -7.94
N ASN A 96 -1.66 22.93 -7.50
CA ASN A 96 -2.43 23.51 -6.40
C ASN A 96 -3.93 23.55 -6.71
N ARG A 97 -4.32 24.02 -7.90
CA ARG A 97 -5.74 24.01 -8.32
C ARG A 97 -6.36 22.61 -8.36
N GLN A 98 -5.58 21.60 -8.72
CA GLN A 98 -6.08 20.23 -8.73
C GLN A 98 -6.29 19.69 -7.32
N LEU A 99 -5.36 19.95 -6.39
CA LEU A 99 -5.53 19.58 -4.99
C LEU A 99 -6.72 20.29 -4.35
N ASP A 100 -6.87 21.59 -4.58
CA ASP A 100 -8.02 22.35 -4.09
C ASP A 100 -9.35 21.82 -4.63
N ALA A 101 -9.40 21.46 -5.91
CA ALA A 101 -10.59 20.86 -6.51
C ALA A 101 -10.96 19.48 -5.93
N LEU A 102 -10.00 18.77 -5.32
CA LEU A 102 -10.22 17.53 -4.59
C LEU A 102 -10.68 17.82 -3.15
N ARG A 103 -10.05 18.80 -2.48
CA ARG A 103 -10.40 19.28 -1.13
C ARG A 103 -11.82 19.84 -1.03
N ASP A 104 -12.28 20.52 -2.08
CA ASP A 104 -13.65 21.05 -2.14
C ASP A 104 -14.73 19.96 -2.07
N ARG A 105 -14.37 18.68 -2.26
CA ARG A 105 -15.30 17.55 -2.38
C ARG A 105 -14.81 16.29 -1.66
N GLU A 106 -14.05 16.43 -0.58
CA GLU A 106 -13.41 15.32 0.12
C GLU A 106 -14.38 14.20 0.48
N SER A 107 -15.50 14.54 1.12
CA SER A 107 -16.52 13.58 1.55
C SER A 107 -17.12 12.76 0.39
N GLU A 108 -17.24 13.35 -0.80
CA GLU A 108 -17.73 12.65 -1.98
C GLU A 108 -16.70 11.67 -2.55
N PHE A 109 -15.40 11.98 -2.43
CA PHE A 109 -14.32 11.09 -2.81
C PHE A 109 -14.15 9.95 -1.81
N VAL A 110 -14.24 10.23 -0.51
CA VAL A 110 -14.23 9.22 0.56
C VAL A 110 -15.34 8.20 0.37
N ALA A 111 -16.56 8.62 -0.01
CA ALA A 111 -17.67 7.71 -0.30
C ALA A 111 -17.42 6.71 -1.47
N ARG A 112 -16.36 6.94 -2.25
CA ARG A 112 -15.91 6.10 -3.38
C ARG A 112 -14.63 5.33 -3.07
N ASP A 113 -14.23 5.33 -1.80
CA ASP A 113 -13.01 4.74 -1.27
C ASP A 113 -11.79 5.27 -2.05
N ALA A 114 -11.68 6.60 -2.19
CA ALA A 114 -10.60 7.23 -2.94
C ALA A 114 -9.54 7.86 -2.02
N VAL A 115 -8.29 7.79 -2.45
CA VAL A 115 -7.11 8.41 -1.84
C VAL A 115 -6.38 9.25 -2.87
N VAL A 116 -5.77 10.37 -2.45
CA VAL A 116 -4.95 11.21 -3.32
C VAL A 116 -3.48 10.93 -3.05
N ILE A 117 -2.75 10.51 -4.08
CA ILE A 117 -1.29 10.39 -4.02
C ILE A 117 -0.70 11.43 -4.96
N PHE A 118 0.17 12.29 -4.42
CA PHE A 118 0.76 13.39 -5.18
C PHE A 118 2.28 13.30 -5.27
N ASP A 119 2.84 13.85 -6.35
CA ASP A 119 4.28 13.99 -6.55
C ASP A 119 4.56 15.30 -7.28
N ALA A 120 5.23 16.24 -6.60
CA ALA A 120 5.60 17.53 -7.16
C ALA A 120 7.12 17.74 -7.27
N ASN A 121 7.93 16.69 -7.02
CA ASN A 121 9.39 16.77 -7.00
C ASN A 121 9.99 15.81 -8.04
N PRO A 122 10.37 16.29 -9.24
CA PRO A 122 10.87 15.45 -10.31
C PRO A 122 12.21 14.78 -9.99
N ASP A 123 13.02 15.38 -9.12
CA ASP A 123 14.35 14.89 -8.75
C ASP A 123 14.30 13.65 -7.85
N ASP A 124 13.21 13.45 -7.10
CA ASP A 124 13.10 12.40 -6.08
C ASP A 124 12.74 11.01 -6.65
N SER A 125 12.63 10.87 -7.98
CA SER A 125 12.42 9.60 -8.72
C SER A 125 11.52 8.57 -8.01
N SER A 126 10.38 9.00 -7.48
CA SER A 126 9.43 8.14 -6.78
C SER A 126 9.05 6.90 -7.62
N PRO A 127 8.75 5.74 -7.01
CA PRO A 127 8.30 4.56 -7.75
C PRO A 127 7.12 4.88 -8.69
N LEU A 128 6.18 5.72 -8.24
CA LEU A 128 5.05 6.18 -9.02
C LEU A 128 5.49 6.97 -10.28
N ARG A 129 6.45 7.87 -10.15
CA ARG A 129 7.00 8.67 -11.27
C ARG A 129 7.70 7.81 -12.32
N GLN A 130 8.43 6.78 -11.89
CA GLN A 130 9.11 5.84 -12.79
C GLN A 130 8.12 5.08 -13.69
N VAL A 131 6.96 4.70 -13.15
CA VAL A 131 5.90 3.97 -13.88
C VAL A 131 5.06 4.93 -14.72
N MET A 132 4.62 6.06 -14.14
CA MET A 132 3.71 6.97 -14.82
C MET A 132 4.38 7.80 -15.92
N ARG A 133 5.67 8.13 -15.75
CA ARG A 133 6.49 8.96 -16.64
C ARG A 133 5.77 10.25 -17.05
N PRO A 134 5.45 11.12 -16.08
CA PRO A 134 4.79 12.39 -16.35
C PRO A 134 5.63 13.28 -17.28
N ARG A 135 4.94 14.16 -18.01
CA ARG A 135 5.54 15.25 -18.79
C ARG A 135 4.91 16.55 -18.30
N GLY A 136 5.43 17.11 -17.22
CA GLY A 136 4.79 18.21 -16.49
C GLY A 136 3.57 17.77 -15.69
N PHE A 137 2.61 18.69 -15.56
CA PHE A 137 1.37 18.41 -14.84
C PHE A 137 0.59 17.24 -15.46
N MET A 138 0.19 16.28 -14.63
CA MET A 138 -0.80 15.30 -15.03
C MET A 138 -1.62 14.81 -13.85
N THR A 139 -2.86 14.43 -14.15
CA THR A 139 -3.70 13.65 -13.24
C THR A 139 -4.01 12.30 -13.84
N ALA A 140 -4.06 11.27 -13.00
CA ALA A 140 -4.50 9.94 -13.38
C ALA A 140 -5.38 9.35 -12.29
N ILE A 141 -6.18 8.34 -12.67
CA ILE A 141 -6.98 7.57 -11.73
C ILE A 141 -6.62 6.10 -11.93
N ILE A 142 -6.18 5.47 -10.85
CA ILE A 142 -5.92 4.04 -10.76
C ILE A 142 -7.08 3.42 -9.97
N ASP A 143 -7.71 2.39 -10.52
CA ASP A 143 -8.81 1.70 -9.85
C ASP A 143 -8.28 0.65 -8.87
N LYS A 144 -9.17 0.07 -8.06
CA LYS A 144 -8.81 -0.96 -7.07
C LYS A 144 -8.20 -2.22 -7.69
N ASP A 145 -8.34 -2.43 -9.00
CA ASP A 145 -7.68 -3.51 -9.72
C ASP A 145 -6.20 -3.21 -10.06
N GLY A 146 -5.71 -2.02 -9.71
CA GLY A 146 -4.35 -1.56 -9.98
C GLY A 146 -4.13 -1.03 -11.39
N GLU A 147 -5.16 -1.01 -12.24
CA GLU A 147 -5.04 -0.49 -13.60
C GLU A 147 -5.27 1.03 -13.67
N VAL A 148 -4.48 1.70 -14.49
CA VAL A 148 -4.71 3.12 -14.82
C VAL A 148 -5.92 3.24 -15.73
N LYS A 149 -7.06 3.65 -15.18
CA LYS A 149 -8.32 3.80 -15.95
C LYS A 149 -8.46 5.16 -16.63
N ALA A 150 -7.79 6.19 -16.12
CA ALA A 150 -7.80 7.52 -16.73
C ALA A 150 -6.46 8.23 -16.56
N ARG A 151 -6.08 9.02 -17.56
CA ARG A 151 -4.89 9.88 -17.55
C ARG A 151 -5.15 11.15 -18.34
N ARG A 152 -4.85 12.32 -17.79
CA ARG A 152 -5.05 13.62 -18.45
C ARG A 152 -3.91 14.60 -18.10
N PRO A 153 -3.36 15.32 -19.08
CA PRO A 153 -2.33 16.35 -18.85
C PRO A 153 -2.95 17.73 -18.58
N ALA A 154 -4.04 17.79 -17.80
CA ALA A 154 -4.77 19.04 -17.54
C ALA A 154 -5.62 18.91 -16.27
N VAL A 155 -5.80 20.03 -15.56
CA VAL A 155 -6.63 20.09 -14.35
C VAL A 155 -8.07 19.67 -14.68
N ARG A 156 -8.66 18.88 -13.80
CA ARG A 156 -10.04 18.40 -13.88
C ARG A 156 -10.78 18.80 -12.63
N SER A 157 -12.04 19.18 -12.80
CA SER A 157 -12.90 19.44 -11.65
C SER A 157 -13.15 18.16 -10.85
N GLY A 158 -13.35 18.27 -9.54
CA GLY A 158 -13.68 17.10 -8.71
C GLY A 158 -14.91 16.35 -9.22
N ARG A 159 -15.94 17.07 -9.71
CA ARG A 159 -17.13 16.48 -10.34
C ARG A 159 -16.80 15.59 -11.55
N GLU A 160 -15.90 16.04 -12.41
CA GLU A 160 -15.51 15.25 -13.57
C GLU A 160 -14.71 14.01 -13.19
N LEU A 161 -13.84 14.10 -12.18
CA LEU A 161 -13.08 12.95 -11.67
C LEU A 161 -14.02 11.91 -11.04
N MET A 162 -14.99 12.33 -10.23
CA MET A 162 -16.02 11.43 -9.68
C MET A 162 -16.85 10.76 -10.78
N ALA A 163 -17.27 11.53 -11.80
CA ALA A 163 -18.00 10.97 -12.93
C ALA A 163 -17.16 9.96 -13.74
N VAL A 164 -15.83 10.08 -13.72
CA VAL A 164 -14.93 9.06 -14.28
C VAL A 164 -14.94 7.80 -13.40
N ILE A 165 -14.76 7.95 -12.09
CA ILE A 165 -14.75 6.84 -11.12
C ILE A 165 -16.06 6.05 -11.17
N ASP A 166 -17.21 6.73 -11.20
CA ASP A 166 -18.53 6.10 -11.21
C ASP A 166 -18.80 5.24 -12.46
N ARG A 167 -17.98 5.39 -13.52
CA ARG A 167 -18.05 4.54 -14.72
C ARG A 167 -17.23 3.26 -14.62
N PHE A 168 -16.39 3.10 -13.59
CA PHE A 168 -15.54 1.92 -13.47
C PHE A 168 -16.37 0.66 -13.24
N PRO A 169 -16.01 -0.49 -13.84
CA PRO A 169 -16.72 -1.75 -13.61
C PRO A 169 -16.78 -2.15 -12.14
N THR A 170 -15.67 -2.06 -11.42
CA THR A 170 -15.58 -2.35 -9.97
C THR A 170 -16.52 -1.46 -9.17
N ARG A 171 -16.53 -0.15 -9.47
CA ARG A 171 -17.37 0.84 -8.80
C ARG A 171 -18.85 0.58 -9.01
N ARG A 172 -19.25 0.22 -10.23
CA ARG A 172 -20.64 -0.16 -10.53
C ARG A 172 -21.06 -1.41 -9.77
N GLN A 173 -20.18 -2.40 -9.65
CA GLN A 173 -20.46 -3.62 -8.88
C GLN A 173 -20.66 -3.28 -7.39
N GLU A 174 -19.81 -2.45 -6.79
CA GLU A 174 -19.96 -1.99 -5.40
C GLU A 174 -21.31 -1.29 -5.16
N VAL A 175 -21.75 -0.44 -6.09
CA VAL A 175 -23.06 0.24 -5.97
C VAL A 175 -24.21 -0.77 -6.02
N LEU A 176 -24.13 -1.77 -6.92
CA LEU A 176 -25.14 -2.83 -7.04
C LEU A 176 -25.20 -3.69 -5.76
N ASP A 177 -24.05 -4.07 -5.23
CA ASP A 177 -23.95 -4.88 -4.01
C ASP A 177 -24.45 -4.12 -2.78
N ARG A 178 -24.23 -2.80 -2.71
CA ARG A 178 -24.77 -1.90 -1.67
C ARG A 178 -26.27 -1.60 -1.85
N SER A 179 -26.83 -1.77 -3.05
CA SER A 179 -28.23 -1.49 -3.39
C SER A 179 -29.01 -2.75 -3.79
N PRO A 180 -29.11 -3.79 -2.94
CA PRO A 180 -29.68 -5.09 -3.32
C PRO A 180 -31.20 -5.09 -3.60
N SER A 181 -31.91 -3.98 -3.34
CA SER A 181 -33.38 -3.94 -3.26
C SER A 181 -34.10 -3.63 -4.58
N GLY A 182 -33.72 -4.30 -5.68
CA GLY A 182 -34.27 -4.05 -7.02
C GLY A 182 -34.69 -5.29 -7.81
N ARG A 183 -34.98 -6.42 -7.14
CA ARG A 183 -35.55 -7.62 -7.75
C ARG A 183 -36.79 -8.08 -7.01
#